data_AF-D5G3H1-F1
#
_entry.id   AF-D5G3H1-F1
#
_cell.length_a   1.000
_cell.length_b   1.000
_cell.length_c   1.000
_cell.angle_alpha   90.00
_cell.angle_beta   90.00
_cell.angle_gamma   90.00
#
_symmetry.space_group_name_H-M   'P 1'
#
loop_
_entity.id
_entity.type
_entity.pdbx_description
1 polymer ?
#
loop_
_entity_poly.entity_id
_entity_poly.type
_entity_poly.pdbx_seq_one_letter_code
_entity_poly.pdbx_strand_id
1 'polypeptide(L)'
;TLSQAMCLRALLCALCVAVCAHAYKHNTERTNVPSSTVAPSGPLTRGVSGAFRGSWMETRRGRRFQAYRGIRYAEPPVGALRFQPPKLKLNYEGEVDASKEGPACPLPAPPGYYVDEDCLTVNVYTPAHNASRPLPVIFFIHPGGFYAFSGRSDLAGPHYMLDRDVVLVTINYRLGSLGFMSTGDVYAPGNNGMKDQVTALKWVQRNITFFGGDPT
;
A
#
# COMPACT_ATOMS: atom_id res chain seq x y z
N THR A 1 -55.74 -33.19 29.41
CA THR A 1 -55.36 -31.75 29.40
C THR A 1 -54.00 -31.47 28.76
N LEU A 2 -53.47 -32.34 27.88
CA LEU A 2 -52.31 -32.03 27.01
C LEU A 2 -52.68 -31.65 25.56
N SER A 3 -53.90 -31.97 25.09
CA SER A 3 -54.30 -31.76 23.68
C SER A 3 -54.59 -30.28 23.34
N GLN A 4 -55.17 -29.51 24.27
CA GLN A 4 -55.44 -28.07 24.05
C GLN A 4 -54.16 -27.19 24.09
N ALA A 5 -53.13 -27.61 24.85
CA ALA A 5 -51.87 -26.85 24.96
C ALA A 5 -50.96 -27.00 23.72
N MET A 6 -51.03 -28.12 23.00
CA MET A 6 -50.28 -28.33 21.75
C MET A 6 -50.86 -27.52 20.59
N CYS A 7 -52.18 -27.35 20.54
CA CYS A 7 -52.85 -26.60 19.47
C CYS A 7 -52.54 -25.08 19.55
N LEU A 8 -52.49 -24.52 20.77
CA LEU A 8 -52.18 -23.11 20.98
C LEU A 8 -50.70 -22.77 20.64
N ARG A 9 -49.77 -23.69 20.91
CA ARG A 9 -48.34 -23.53 20.55
C ARG A 9 -48.10 -23.58 19.04
N ALA A 10 -48.85 -24.40 18.30
CA ALA A 10 -48.74 -24.48 16.85
C ALA A 10 -49.25 -23.19 16.16
N LEU A 11 -50.35 -22.61 16.65
CA LEU A 11 -50.91 -21.35 16.15
C LEU A 11 -49.98 -20.13 16.39
N LEU A 12 -49.35 -20.05 17.57
CA LEU A 12 -48.36 -19.00 17.89
C LEU A 12 -47.09 -19.09 17.02
N CYS A 13 -46.66 -20.30 16.68
CA CYS A 13 -45.48 -20.51 15.83
C CYS A 13 -45.77 -20.12 14.36
N ALA A 14 -46.96 -20.43 13.84
CA ALA A 14 -47.36 -20.05 12.49
C ALA A 14 -47.51 -18.53 12.32
N LEU A 15 -48.04 -17.83 13.33
CA LEU A 15 -48.12 -16.37 13.34
C LEU A 15 -46.74 -15.69 13.36
N CYS A 16 -45.78 -16.23 14.13
CA CYS A 16 -44.41 -15.68 14.15
C CYS A 16 -43.69 -15.80 12.80
N VAL A 17 -43.85 -16.93 12.10
CA VAL A 17 -43.24 -17.15 10.78
C VAL A 17 -43.87 -16.25 9.72
N ALA A 18 -45.19 -16.05 9.76
CA ALA A 18 -45.89 -15.17 8.83
C ALA A 18 -45.51 -13.69 9.02
N VAL A 19 -45.39 -13.22 10.27
CA VAL A 19 -44.94 -11.85 10.59
C VAL A 19 -43.47 -11.63 10.18
N CYS A 20 -42.59 -12.63 10.39
CA CYS A 20 -41.21 -12.55 9.93
C CYS A 20 -41.09 -12.52 8.39
N ALA A 21 -41.91 -13.29 7.68
CA ALA A 21 -41.93 -13.31 6.21
C ALA A 21 -42.46 -12.00 5.61
N HIS A 22 -43.45 -11.36 6.26
CA HIS A 22 -43.94 -10.03 5.86
C HIS A 22 -42.92 -8.93 6.16
N ALA A 23 -42.26 -8.97 7.32
CA ALA A 23 -41.17 -8.04 7.65
C ALA A 23 -39.95 -8.18 6.72
N TYR A 24 -39.67 -9.40 6.25
CA TYR A 24 -38.61 -9.66 5.27
C TYR A 24 -38.95 -9.09 3.89
N LYS A 25 -40.19 -9.28 3.40
CA LYS A 25 -40.64 -8.72 2.11
C LYS A 25 -40.76 -7.20 2.09
N HIS A 26 -41.08 -6.57 3.22
CA HIS A 26 -41.21 -5.11 3.28
C HIS A 26 -39.86 -4.37 3.40
N ASN A 27 -38.75 -5.08 3.68
CA ASN A 27 -37.42 -4.47 3.78
C ASN A 27 -36.61 -4.54 2.46
N THR A 28 -37.11 -5.26 1.46
CA THR A 28 -36.47 -5.39 0.13
C THR A 28 -36.80 -4.26 -0.86
N GLU A 29 -37.58 -3.25 -0.45
CA GLU A 29 -37.93 -2.08 -1.30
C GLU A 29 -37.35 -0.75 -0.79
N ARG A 30 -36.31 -0.77 0.04
CA ARG A 30 -35.51 0.43 0.33
C ARG A 30 -34.47 0.64 -0.76
N THR A 31 -34.91 1.33 -1.81
CA THR A 31 -34.12 2.24 -2.65
C THR A 31 -32.74 1.73 -3.08
N ASN A 32 -32.70 1.15 -4.29
CA ASN A 32 -31.51 1.22 -5.14
C ASN A 32 -31.18 2.69 -5.41
N VAL A 33 -30.50 3.34 -4.47
CA VAL A 33 -29.71 4.53 -4.77
C VAL A 33 -28.58 4.03 -5.65
N PRO A 34 -28.40 4.55 -6.88
CA PRO A 34 -27.21 4.24 -7.65
C PRO A 34 -26.04 4.54 -6.74
N SER A 35 -25.16 3.56 -6.49
CA SER A 35 -23.88 3.79 -5.84
C SER A 35 -23.24 4.96 -6.56
N SER A 36 -23.38 6.17 -6.01
CA SER A 36 -22.65 7.33 -6.45
C SER A 36 -21.21 6.86 -6.42
N THR A 37 -20.57 6.83 -7.58
CA THR A 37 -19.14 6.60 -7.70
C THR A 37 -18.48 7.69 -6.88
N VAL A 38 -18.27 7.44 -5.59
CA VAL A 38 -17.55 8.32 -4.69
C VAL A 38 -16.17 8.43 -5.33
N ALA A 39 -15.91 9.57 -5.95
CA ALA A 39 -14.61 9.86 -6.53
C ALA A 39 -13.56 9.51 -5.46
N PRO A 40 -12.54 8.71 -5.79
CA PRO A 40 -11.68 8.13 -4.77
C PRO A 40 -11.04 9.24 -3.93
N SER A 41 -11.35 9.24 -2.62
CA SER A 41 -11.25 10.37 -1.68
C SER A 41 -9.83 10.67 -1.17
N GLY A 42 -8.82 10.12 -1.83
CA GLY A 42 -7.41 10.27 -1.49
C GLY A 42 -6.75 11.50 -2.14
N PRO A 43 -5.65 12.01 -1.56
CA PRO A 43 -4.86 13.07 -2.18
C PRO A 43 -4.28 12.58 -3.51
N LEU A 44 -4.26 13.46 -4.52
CA LEU A 44 -3.77 13.16 -5.86
C LEU A 44 -2.56 14.05 -6.17
N THR A 45 -1.41 13.42 -6.38
CA THR A 45 -0.19 14.09 -6.83
C THR A 45 0.04 13.79 -8.32
N ARG A 46 0.31 14.83 -9.12
CA ARG A 46 0.67 14.69 -10.53
C ARG A 46 2.13 15.10 -10.72
N GLY A 47 2.91 14.24 -11.37
CA GLY A 47 4.32 14.49 -11.67
C GLY A 47 4.70 14.07 -13.08
N VAL A 48 5.98 14.25 -13.43
CA VAL A 48 6.49 13.92 -14.79
C VAL A 48 6.36 12.45 -15.15
N SER A 49 6.38 11.55 -14.16
CA SER A 49 6.33 10.10 -14.41
C SER A 49 4.89 9.57 -14.46
N GLY A 50 3.91 10.30 -13.92
CA GLY A 50 2.51 9.85 -13.82
C GLY A 50 1.70 10.56 -12.74
N ALA A 51 0.49 10.08 -12.49
CA ALA A 51 -0.39 10.55 -11.42
C ALA A 51 -0.52 9.47 -10.34
N PHE A 52 -0.44 9.87 -9.06
CA PHE A 52 -0.46 8.97 -7.91
C PHE A 52 -1.58 9.37 -6.97
N ARG A 53 -2.50 8.45 -6.71
CA ARG A 53 -3.56 8.64 -5.73
C ARG A 53 -3.19 7.96 -4.42
N GLY A 54 -2.99 8.75 -3.38
CA GLY A 54 -2.63 8.26 -2.05
C GLY A 54 -3.84 8.03 -1.15
N SER A 55 -3.55 7.98 0.14
CA SER A 55 -4.51 7.91 1.25
C SER A 55 -4.18 8.98 2.29
N TRP A 56 -5.13 9.28 3.17
CA TRP A 56 -4.89 10.10 4.35
C TRP A 56 -4.51 9.20 5.52
N MET A 57 -3.52 9.63 6.31
CA MET A 57 -3.12 8.98 7.56
C MET A 57 -2.92 10.04 8.65
N GLU A 58 -2.83 9.60 9.91
CA GLU A 58 -2.64 10.47 11.06
C GLU A 58 -1.39 10.07 11.83
N THR A 59 -0.66 11.07 12.30
CA THR A 59 0.48 10.88 13.20
C THR A 59 0.00 10.41 14.57
N ARG A 60 0.96 10.03 15.43
CA ARG A 60 0.67 9.74 16.84
C ARG A 60 -0.02 10.90 17.57
N ARG A 61 0.19 12.16 17.14
CA ARG A 61 -0.40 13.36 17.75
C ARG A 61 -1.66 13.86 17.03
N GLY A 62 -2.23 13.07 16.12
CA GLY A 62 -3.46 13.43 15.38
C GLY A 62 -3.26 14.43 14.23
N ARG A 63 -2.00 14.79 13.91
CA ARG A 63 -1.71 15.56 12.71
C ARG A 63 -1.96 14.70 11.47
N ARG A 64 -2.81 15.16 10.56
CA ARG A 64 -3.12 14.49 9.29
C ARG A 64 -2.01 14.71 8.25
N PHE A 65 -1.68 13.69 7.48
CA PHE A 65 -0.70 13.72 6.40
C PHE A 65 -1.12 12.84 5.21
N GLN A 66 -0.46 13.04 4.07
CA GLN A 66 -0.68 12.28 2.84
C GLN A 66 0.27 11.07 2.79
N ALA A 67 -0.27 9.92 2.43
CA ALA A 67 0.47 8.65 2.34
C ALA A 67 0.28 8.02 0.96
N TYR A 68 1.36 7.92 0.20
CA TYR A 68 1.44 7.24 -1.08
C TYR A 68 2.27 5.98 -0.91
N ARG A 69 1.69 4.81 -1.16
CA ARG A 69 2.28 3.52 -0.79
C ARG A 69 2.26 2.54 -1.95
N GLY A 70 3.23 1.63 -1.96
CA GLY A 70 3.31 0.56 -2.97
C GLY A 70 3.64 1.05 -4.38
N ILE A 71 4.26 2.22 -4.54
CA ILE A 71 4.59 2.75 -5.87
C ILE A 71 5.80 1.99 -6.43
N ARG A 72 5.70 1.32 -7.57
CA ARG A 72 6.84 0.61 -8.18
C ARG A 72 7.91 1.59 -8.65
N TYR A 73 9.12 1.57 -8.10
CA TYR A 73 10.22 2.40 -8.62
C TYR A 73 11.03 1.72 -9.73
N ALA A 74 10.82 0.42 -9.94
CA ALA A 74 11.45 -0.37 -10.98
C ALA A 74 10.45 -1.33 -11.64
N GLU A 75 10.78 -1.84 -12.82
CA GLU A 75 10.02 -2.95 -13.43
C GLU A 75 10.08 -4.20 -12.53
N PRO A 76 9.01 -5.02 -12.48
CA PRO A 76 8.96 -6.20 -11.62
C PRO A 76 10.14 -7.17 -11.89
N PRO A 77 10.93 -7.55 -10.88
CA PRO A 77 12.08 -8.43 -11.04
C PRO A 77 11.62 -9.90 -11.07
N VAL A 78 10.76 -10.25 -12.02
CA VAL A 78 10.20 -11.60 -12.19
C VAL A 78 10.63 -12.19 -13.54
N GLY A 79 10.52 -13.52 -13.68
CA GLY A 79 10.89 -14.21 -14.91
C GLY A 79 12.34 -13.91 -15.32
N ALA A 80 12.52 -13.39 -16.54
CA ALA A 80 13.84 -13.03 -17.06
C ALA A 80 14.57 -11.94 -16.27
N LEU A 81 13.86 -11.18 -15.41
CA LEU A 81 14.44 -10.10 -14.60
C LEU A 81 14.83 -10.55 -13.17
N ARG A 82 14.52 -11.77 -12.74
CA ARG A 82 14.65 -12.23 -11.34
C ARG A 82 16.02 -11.97 -10.72
N PHE A 83 17.08 -12.27 -11.46
CA PHE A 83 18.48 -12.07 -11.00
C PHE A 83 19.21 -10.99 -11.78
N GLN A 84 18.49 -10.13 -12.49
CA GLN A 84 19.05 -9.05 -13.27
C GLN A 84 19.06 -7.74 -12.47
N PRO A 85 19.95 -6.79 -12.84
CA PRO A 85 19.86 -5.42 -12.35
C PRO A 85 18.45 -4.84 -12.55
N PRO A 86 17.93 -4.05 -11.59
CA PRO A 86 16.61 -3.43 -11.72
C PRO A 86 16.57 -2.46 -12.90
N LYS A 87 15.41 -2.37 -13.54
CA LYS A 87 15.14 -1.39 -14.59
C LYS A 87 14.28 -0.29 -14.00
N LEU A 88 14.80 0.94 -13.94
CA LEU A 88 14.08 2.10 -13.41
C LEU A 88 12.72 2.28 -14.09
N LYS A 89 11.66 2.43 -13.30
CA LYS A 89 10.32 2.74 -13.80
C LYS A 89 10.23 4.22 -14.13
N LEU A 90 10.25 4.54 -15.43
CA LEU A 90 10.30 5.94 -15.89
C LEU A 90 8.93 6.59 -16.00
N ASN A 91 7.92 5.81 -16.40
CA ASN A 91 6.54 6.28 -16.63
C ASN A 91 5.53 5.25 -16.14
N TYR A 92 4.36 5.72 -15.73
CA TYR A 92 3.20 4.89 -15.37
C TYR A 92 2.10 5.10 -16.39
N GLU A 93 1.45 4.01 -16.77
CA GLU A 93 0.26 4.06 -17.60
C GLU A 93 -0.95 4.39 -16.73
N GLY A 94 -1.55 5.56 -16.97
CA GLY A 94 -2.69 6.02 -16.20
C GLY A 94 -2.36 6.43 -14.77
N GLU A 95 -3.39 6.46 -13.93
CA GLU A 95 -3.28 6.81 -12.52
C GLU A 95 -2.89 5.58 -11.69
N VAL A 96 -1.86 5.73 -10.85
CA VAL A 96 -1.40 4.71 -9.91
C VAL A 96 -2.21 4.82 -8.63
N ASP A 97 -2.91 3.74 -8.25
CA ASP A 97 -3.47 3.60 -6.91
C ASP A 97 -2.34 3.30 -5.92
N ALA A 98 -1.96 4.34 -5.18
CA ALA A 98 -0.97 4.31 -4.11
C ALA A 98 -1.63 4.47 -2.73
N SER A 99 -2.90 4.10 -2.59
CA SER A 99 -3.66 4.25 -1.34
C SER A 99 -3.37 3.13 -0.32
N LYS A 100 -2.75 2.02 -0.73
CA LYS A 100 -2.55 0.80 0.05
C LYS A 100 -1.09 0.33 0.02
N GLU A 101 -0.72 -0.52 0.98
CA GLU A 101 0.60 -1.17 1.00
C GLU A 101 0.81 -2.06 -0.23
N GLY A 102 2.04 -2.04 -0.76
CA GLY A 102 2.54 -3.09 -1.65
C GLY A 102 3.01 -4.33 -0.87
N PRO A 103 3.33 -5.45 -1.55
CA PRO A 103 3.91 -6.62 -0.90
C PRO A 103 5.29 -6.31 -0.32
N ALA A 104 5.68 -7.01 0.74
CA ALA A 104 7.09 -7.11 1.10
C ALA A 104 7.84 -7.98 0.09
N CYS A 105 9.15 -7.78 -0.06
CA CYS A 105 9.97 -8.73 -0.84
C CYS A 105 10.01 -10.10 -0.15
N PRO A 106 10.29 -11.20 -0.87
CA PRO A 106 10.26 -12.53 -0.26
C PRO A 106 11.24 -12.63 0.93
N LEU A 107 10.70 -12.95 2.09
CA LEU A 107 11.41 -13.15 3.36
C LEU A 107 10.74 -14.27 4.17
N PRO A 108 11.39 -14.82 5.20
CA PRO A 108 10.71 -15.67 6.17
C PRO A 108 9.63 -14.87 6.90
N ALA A 109 8.36 -15.12 6.57
CA ALA A 109 7.22 -14.36 7.06
C ALA A 109 6.16 -15.28 7.68
N PRO A 110 5.39 -14.81 8.68
CA PRO A 110 4.28 -15.58 9.23
C PRO A 110 3.20 -15.82 8.17
N PRO A 111 2.37 -16.87 8.32
CA PRO A 111 1.27 -17.13 7.40
C PRO A 111 0.36 -15.91 7.23
N GLY A 112 0.02 -15.58 5.99
CA GLY A 112 -0.85 -14.46 5.65
C GLY A 112 -0.15 -13.10 5.55
N TYR A 113 1.15 -12.99 5.83
CA TYR A 113 1.89 -11.77 5.51
C TYR A 113 2.09 -11.65 3.99
N TYR A 114 1.71 -10.51 3.42
CA TYR A 114 1.73 -10.33 1.97
C TYR A 114 3.16 -10.13 1.45
N VAL A 115 3.68 -11.16 0.78
CA VAL A 115 5.01 -11.19 0.14
C VAL A 115 4.86 -11.51 -1.35
N ASP A 116 5.69 -10.90 -2.19
CA ASP A 116 5.71 -11.13 -3.64
C ASP A 116 7.11 -10.77 -4.20
N GLU A 117 7.52 -11.31 -5.34
CA GLU A 117 8.74 -10.88 -6.05
C GLU A 117 8.56 -9.50 -6.71
N ASP A 118 7.34 -9.12 -7.09
CA ASP A 118 6.99 -7.77 -7.53
C ASP A 118 6.90 -6.79 -6.34
N CYS A 119 8.04 -6.61 -5.67
CA CYS A 119 8.14 -5.89 -4.41
C CYS A 119 8.93 -4.58 -4.48
N LEU A 120 9.51 -4.23 -5.64
CA LEU A 120 10.39 -3.05 -5.81
C LEU A 120 9.59 -1.75 -5.76
N THR A 121 9.15 -1.42 -4.56
CA THR A 121 8.21 -0.34 -4.27
C THR A 121 8.79 0.68 -3.32
N VAL A 122 8.33 1.91 -3.45
CA VAL A 122 8.61 3.05 -2.60
C VAL A 122 7.31 3.54 -1.98
N ASN A 123 7.39 3.97 -0.74
CA ASN A 123 6.34 4.70 -0.04
C ASN A 123 6.80 6.13 0.22
N VAL A 124 5.93 7.11 0.01
CA VAL A 124 6.17 8.53 0.25
C VAL A 124 5.12 9.05 1.20
N TYR A 125 5.57 9.64 2.32
CA TYR A 125 4.72 10.25 3.33
C TYR A 125 5.09 11.72 3.45
N THR A 126 4.10 12.61 3.33
CA THR A 126 4.32 14.05 3.26
C THR A 126 3.21 14.81 4.00
N PRO A 127 3.51 15.95 4.66
CA PRO A 127 2.51 16.81 5.27
C PRO A 127 1.29 17.13 4.38
N ALA A 128 0.13 17.29 5.01
CA ALA A 128 -1.10 17.66 4.30
C ALA A 128 -1.12 19.11 3.79
N HIS A 129 -0.36 20.00 4.41
CA HIS A 129 -0.34 21.42 4.07
C HIS A 129 0.68 21.69 2.96
N ASN A 130 0.37 22.66 2.10
CA ASN A 130 1.34 23.16 1.13
C ASN A 130 2.40 23.96 1.90
N ALA A 131 3.58 23.37 2.06
CA ALA A 131 4.75 24.10 2.57
C ALA A 131 5.11 25.21 1.56
N SER A 132 5.52 26.37 2.06
CA SER A 132 5.98 27.48 1.21
C SER A 132 7.30 27.21 0.51
N ARG A 133 8.04 26.19 0.97
CA ARG A 133 9.31 25.72 0.43
C ARG A 133 9.35 24.19 0.38
N PRO A 134 10.14 23.59 -0.52
CA PRO A 134 10.42 22.16 -0.49
C PRO A 134 10.93 21.70 0.88
N LEU A 135 10.48 20.52 1.32
CA LEU A 135 10.80 19.95 2.62
C LEU A 135 12.01 19.00 2.53
N PRO A 136 12.84 18.90 3.58
CA PRO A 136 13.91 17.92 3.62
C PRO A 136 13.35 16.49 3.51
N VAL A 137 14.07 15.64 2.78
CA VAL A 137 13.67 14.26 2.50
C VAL A 137 14.50 13.30 3.33
N ILE A 138 13.84 12.46 4.11
CA ILE A 138 14.46 11.33 4.80
C ILE A 138 14.26 10.09 3.94
N PHE A 139 15.35 9.56 3.36
CA PHE A 139 15.34 8.31 2.63
C PHE A 139 15.74 7.15 3.56
N PHE A 140 14.78 6.31 3.93
CA PHE A 140 14.96 5.22 4.87
C PHE A 140 15.08 3.87 4.16
N ILE A 141 16.24 3.22 4.37
CA ILE A 141 16.50 1.84 3.96
C ILE A 141 16.38 0.96 5.19
N HIS A 142 15.44 0.01 5.19
CA HIS A 142 15.25 -0.86 6.34
C HIS A 142 16.46 -1.79 6.56
N PRO A 143 16.77 -2.13 7.83
CA PRO A 143 17.82 -3.09 8.18
C PRO A 143 17.36 -4.53 7.90
N GLY A 144 17.99 -5.52 8.53
CA GLY A 144 17.54 -6.92 8.48
C GLY A 144 18.54 -7.88 7.84
N GLY A 145 19.83 -7.55 7.89
CA GLY A 145 20.91 -8.43 7.42
C GLY A 145 20.81 -8.80 5.94
N PHE A 146 20.06 -8.03 5.14
CA PHE A 146 19.73 -8.29 3.74
C PHE A 146 18.80 -9.50 3.48
N TYR A 147 18.15 -10.08 4.50
CA TYR A 147 17.23 -11.21 4.34
C TYR A 147 15.87 -11.02 5.06
N ALA A 148 15.68 -9.92 5.79
CA ALA A 148 14.47 -9.66 6.59
C ALA A 148 14.04 -8.19 6.56
N PHE A 149 12.86 -7.95 7.15
CA PHE A 149 12.14 -6.67 7.20
C PHE A 149 11.66 -6.14 5.85
N SER A 150 10.95 -5.02 5.89
CA SER A 150 10.36 -4.33 4.74
C SER A 150 10.21 -2.84 5.05
N GLY A 151 10.16 -2.02 3.99
CA GLY A 151 9.82 -0.60 4.08
C GLY A 151 8.32 -0.31 4.25
N ARG A 152 7.46 -1.33 4.35
CA ARG A 152 6.01 -1.14 4.58
C ARG A 152 5.71 -0.39 5.88
N SER A 153 4.58 0.31 5.93
CA SER A 153 4.26 1.17 7.08
C SER A 153 3.99 0.40 8.40
N ASP A 154 3.69 -0.89 8.34
CA ASP A 154 3.54 -1.74 9.53
C ASP A 154 4.87 -1.98 10.26
N LEU A 155 6.01 -1.83 9.57
CA LEU A 155 7.35 -1.96 10.14
C LEU A 155 8.11 -0.62 10.18
N ALA A 156 8.05 0.14 9.09
CA ALA A 156 8.72 1.42 8.90
C ALA A 156 7.72 2.60 8.93
N GLY A 157 6.84 2.59 9.93
CA GLY A 157 5.68 3.49 9.98
C GLY A 157 6.03 4.99 10.10
N PRO A 158 5.30 5.87 9.40
CA PRO A 158 5.58 7.32 9.36
C PRO A 158 5.14 8.09 10.62
N HIS A 159 4.37 7.47 11.51
CA HIS A 159 3.57 8.13 12.56
C HIS A 159 4.35 9.07 13.49
N TYR A 160 5.64 8.80 13.72
CA TYR A 160 6.52 9.64 14.55
C TYR A 160 7.24 10.73 13.73
N MET A 161 7.75 10.37 12.55
CA MET A 161 8.53 11.30 11.72
C MET A 161 7.64 12.45 11.22
N LEU A 162 6.38 12.17 10.88
CA LEU A 162 5.45 13.14 10.31
C LEU A 162 4.82 14.07 11.36
N ASP A 163 5.19 13.96 12.64
CA ASP A 163 4.98 15.05 13.60
C ASP A 163 5.81 16.30 13.22
N ARG A 164 6.84 16.14 12.38
CA ARG A 164 7.70 17.20 11.84
C ARG A 164 7.43 17.45 10.36
N ASP A 165 7.87 18.62 9.88
CA ASP A 165 7.76 19.02 8.48
C ASP A 165 8.90 18.40 7.65
N VAL A 166 8.77 17.11 7.39
CA VAL A 166 9.72 16.31 6.59
C VAL A 166 8.95 15.43 5.61
N VAL A 167 9.56 15.08 4.49
CA VAL A 167 9.06 14.00 3.63
C VAL A 167 9.80 12.73 4.01
N LEU A 168 9.07 11.69 4.41
CA LEU A 168 9.65 10.37 4.64
C LEU A 168 9.46 9.50 3.42
N VAL A 169 10.54 8.91 2.95
CA VAL A 169 10.54 7.89 1.91
C VAL A 169 11.04 6.58 2.49
N THR A 170 10.28 5.51 2.31
CA THR A 170 10.72 4.15 2.65
C THR A 170 10.70 3.29 1.40
N ILE A 171 11.56 2.28 1.33
CA ILE A 171 11.67 1.42 0.15
C ILE A 171 11.66 -0.05 0.55
N ASN A 172 11.25 -0.89 -0.39
CA ASN A 172 11.62 -2.30 -0.44
C ASN A 172 12.78 -2.48 -1.43
N TYR A 173 13.71 -3.39 -1.13
CA TYR A 173 14.76 -3.85 -2.04
C TYR A 173 14.82 -5.38 -1.98
N ARG A 174 15.28 -6.06 -3.04
CA ARG A 174 15.33 -7.53 -3.03
C ARG A 174 16.22 -8.05 -1.90
N LEU A 175 15.76 -9.13 -1.28
CA LEU A 175 16.39 -9.77 -0.12
C LEU A 175 16.95 -11.14 -0.47
N GLY A 176 17.80 -11.69 0.40
CA GLY A 176 18.34 -13.04 0.31
C GLY A 176 19.00 -13.34 -1.05
N SER A 177 18.78 -14.54 -1.55
CA SER A 177 19.32 -14.96 -2.86
C SER A 177 18.78 -14.12 -4.02
N LEU A 178 17.52 -13.68 -3.98
CA LEU A 178 16.94 -12.84 -5.03
C LEU A 178 17.66 -11.49 -5.17
N GLY A 179 18.13 -10.93 -4.05
CA GLY A 179 18.86 -9.66 -4.04
C GLY A 179 20.37 -9.80 -4.21
N PHE A 180 20.97 -10.89 -3.73
CA PHE A 180 22.42 -10.92 -3.48
C PHE A 180 23.15 -12.13 -4.06
N MET A 181 22.45 -13.05 -4.74
CA MET A 181 23.11 -14.15 -5.44
C MET A 181 24.01 -13.63 -6.55
N SER A 182 25.18 -14.24 -6.71
CA SER A 182 26.06 -14.03 -7.84
C SER A 182 26.62 -15.34 -8.39
N THR A 183 26.63 -15.45 -9.71
CA THR A 183 27.29 -16.52 -10.48
C THR A 183 28.63 -16.06 -11.07
N GLY A 184 29.00 -14.80 -10.89
CA GLY A 184 30.20 -14.21 -11.51
C GLY A 184 30.03 -13.88 -13.01
N ASP A 185 28.82 -13.99 -13.55
CA ASP A 185 28.51 -13.72 -14.95
C ASP A 185 27.34 -12.72 -15.11
N VAL A 186 26.91 -12.53 -16.36
CA VAL A 186 25.82 -11.63 -16.76
C VAL A 186 24.43 -12.10 -16.27
N TYR A 187 24.24 -13.39 -15.97
CA TYR A 187 22.93 -13.93 -15.61
C TYR A 187 22.57 -13.65 -14.14
N ALA A 188 23.56 -13.61 -13.25
CA ALA A 188 23.43 -13.13 -11.88
C ALA A 188 24.69 -12.35 -11.46
N PRO A 189 24.80 -11.05 -11.79
CA PRO A 189 26.00 -10.26 -11.54
C PRO A 189 26.19 -9.84 -10.07
N GLY A 190 25.32 -10.26 -9.15
CA GLY A 190 25.40 -9.91 -7.74
C GLY A 190 24.94 -8.49 -7.39
N ASN A 191 24.80 -8.25 -6.08
CA ASN A 191 24.46 -6.95 -5.49
C ASN A 191 23.21 -6.29 -6.09
N ASN A 192 22.25 -7.08 -6.56
CA ASN A 192 21.02 -6.56 -7.14
C ASN A 192 20.18 -5.81 -6.10
N GLY A 193 20.14 -6.26 -4.84
CA GLY A 193 19.49 -5.52 -3.74
C GLY A 193 20.13 -4.14 -3.49
N MET A 194 21.44 -3.98 -3.69
CA MET A 194 22.08 -2.64 -3.64
C MET A 194 21.76 -1.81 -4.88
N LYS A 195 21.73 -2.43 -6.06
CA LYS A 195 21.31 -1.76 -7.30
C LYS A 195 19.85 -1.31 -7.23
N ASP A 196 19.00 -2.04 -6.53
CA ASP A 196 17.61 -1.70 -6.23
C ASP A 196 17.56 -0.41 -5.40
N GLN A 197 18.35 -0.32 -4.32
CA GLN A 197 18.46 0.90 -3.50
C GLN A 197 18.91 2.12 -4.32
N VAL A 198 19.92 1.97 -5.18
CA VAL A 198 20.37 3.05 -6.09
C VAL A 198 19.27 3.44 -7.07
N THR A 199 18.50 2.47 -7.58
CA THR A 199 17.40 2.74 -8.51
C THR A 199 16.26 3.47 -7.82
N ALA A 200 15.96 3.11 -6.58
CA ALA A 200 14.99 3.83 -5.76
C ALA A 200 15.43 5.28 -5.46
N LEU A 201 16.72 5.51 -5.17
CA LEU A 201 17.27 6.88 -5.03
C LEU A 201 17.10 7.69 -6.32
N LYS A 202 17.38 7.11 -7.48
CA LYS A 202 17.15 7.76 -8.79
C LYS A 202 15.68 8.09 -9.01
N TRP A 203 14.78 7.18 -8.62
CA TRP A 203 13.35 7.44 -8.69
C TRP A 203 12.94 8.60 -7.78
N VAL A 204 13.44 8.65 -6.55
CA VAL A 204 13.15 9.72 -5.59
C VAL A 204 13.64 11.05 -6.13
N GLN A 205 14.90 11.14 -6.58
CA GLN A 205 15.47 12.37 -7.13
C GLN A 205 14.62 12.95 -8.27
N ARG A 206 14.06 12.08 -9.13
CA ARG A 206 13.20 12.48 -10.26
C ARG A 206 11.81 12.95 -9.84
N ASN A 207 11.25 12.42 -8.74
CA ASN A 207 9.82 12.53 -8.45
C ASN A 207 9.50 13.29 -7.16
N ILE A 208 10.43 13.44 -6.21
CA ILE A 208 10.11 13.85 -4.84
C ILE A 208 9.57 15.29 -4.74
N THR A 209 9.94 16.16 -5.69
CA THR A 209 9.41 17.53 -5.81
C THR A 209 7.88 17.55 -5.92
N PHE A 210 7.27 16.57 -6.62
CA PHE A 210 5.81 16.51 -6.76
C PHE A 210 5.10 16.11 -5.46
N PHE A 211 5.84 15.52 -4.52
CA PHE A 211 5.37 15.19 -3.17
C PHE A 211 5.76 16.26 -2.14
N GLY A 212 6.30 17.40 -2.59
CA GLY A 212 6.71 18.53 -1.75
C GLY A 212 8.10 18.40 -1.11
N GLY A 213 8.90 17.41 -1.52
CA GLY A 213 10.27 17.25 -1.04
C GLY A 213 11.30 18.01 -1.87
N ASP A 214 12.42 18.36 -1.24
CA ASP A 214 13.61 18.91 -1.90
C ASP A 214 14.44 17.78 -2.55
N PRO A 215 14.72 17.83 -3.87
CA PRO A 215 15.50 16.79 -4.55
C PRO A 215 17.03 16.97 -4.43
N THR A 216 17.52 18.01 -3.76
CA THR A 216 18.95 18.36 -3.67
C THR A 216 19.66 17.85 -2.41
#